data_AF-A0A1Y3N1L7-F1
#
_entry.id   AF-A0A1Y3N1L7-F1
#
_cell.length_a   1.000
_cell.length_b   1.000
_cell.length_c   1.000
_cell.angle_alpha   90.00
_cell.angle_beta   90.00
_cell.angle_gamma   90.00
#
_symmetry.space_group_name_H-M   'P 1'
#
loop_
_entity.id
_entity.type
_entity.pdbx_description
1 polymer ?
#
loop_
_entity_poly.entity_id
_entity_poly.type
_entity_poly.pdbx_seq_one_letter_code
_entity_poly.pdbx_strand_id
1 'polypeptide(L)'
;MEYENSKYNKCMPGLDLTNYKESCSDIESEECQDFYRDTLKYYPICKDLPDFREVFQPLVMELMLQGYESSCLTNEEGDLCPFSIFFMTDSQNTLDALHDQCQSKKCTDSLIKIYKDKNIDQYVAFENLPFSTGSFTYQELKAKDNILSVLESDECQSSHVTSNAITIATNNIFLIILILYFFY
;
A
#
# COMPACT_ATOMS: atom_id res chain seq x y z
N MET A 1 -22.35 -16.46 18.82
CA MET A 1 -22.01 -17.16 17.55
C MET A 1 -20.53 -16.94 17.28
N GLU A 2 -19.82 -17.80 16.55
CA GLU A 2 -18.40 -17.60 16.21
C GLU A 2 -18.10 -16.23 15.54
N TYR A 3 -19.13 -15.54 15.02
CA TYR A 3 -19.09 -14.16 14.52
C TYR A 3 -18.72 -13.09 15.58
N GLU A 4 -18.72 -13.40 16.88
CA GLU A 4 -18.22 -12.50 17.94
C GLU A 4 -16.75 -12.79 18.29
N ASN A 5 -15.95 -13.24 17.32
CA ASN A 5 -14.52 -13.41 17.52
C ASN A 5 -13.85 -12.03 17.57
N SER A 6 -13.42 -11.61 18.77
CA SER A 6 -12.75 -10.31 18.95
C SER A 6 -11.51 -10.15 18.07
N LYS A 7 -10.83 -11.24 17.71
CA LYS A 7 -9.68 -11.21 16.79
C LYS A 7 -10.09 -10.89 15.37
N TYR A 8 -11.29 -11.29 14.93
CA TYR A 8 -11.78 -10.93 13.60
C TYR A 8 -11.93 -9.43 13.45
N ASN A 9 -12.65 -8.78 14.38
CA ASN A 9 -12.88 -7.34 14.32
C ASN A 9 -11.57 -6.55 14.44
N LYS A 10 -10.63 -7.06 15.23
CA LYS A 10 -9.31 -6.46 15.41
C LYS A 10 -8.42 -6.61 14.18
N CYS A 11 -8.34 -7.82 13.62
CA CYS A 11 -7.41 -8.12 12.54
C CYS A 11 -7.96 -7.83 11.16
N MET A 12 -9.29 -7.83 10.98
CA MET A 12 -9.98 -7.47 9.73
C MET A 12 -10.90 -6.26 9.95
N PRO A 13 -10.37 -5.09 10.35
CA PRO A 13 -11.18 -3.90 10.55
C PRO A 13 -11.62 -3.32 9.21
N GLY A 14 -12.74 -2.60 9.23
CA GLY A 14 -13.00 -1.58 8.20
C GLY A 14 -12.03 -0.43 8.42
N LEU A 15 -11.19 -0.11 7.42
CA LEU A 15 -10.13 0.88 7.54
C LEU A 15 -10.55 2.21 6.92
N ASP A 16 -10.37 3.31 7.65
CA ASP A 16 -10.64 4.67 7.18
C ASP A 16 -9.66 5.70 7.78
N LEU A 17 -9.77 6.95 7.33
CA LEU A 17 -8.89 8.04 7.78
C LEU A 17 -8.96 8.34 9.30
N THR A 18 -10.02 7.90 9.99
CA THR A 18 -10.22 8.14 11.42
C THR A 18 -9.59 7.05 12.28
N ASN A 19 -9.53 5.81 11.80
CA ASN A 19 -9.08 4.66 12.58
C ASN A 19 -7.75 4.05 12.10
N TYR A 20 -7.19 4.50 10.97
CA TYR A 20 -6.05 3.82 10.35
C TYR A 20 -4.85 3.62 11.29
N LYS A 21 -4.53 4.59 12.16
CA LYS A 21 -3.33 4.49 13.01
C LYS A 21 -3.40 3.28 13.94
N GLU A 22 -4.53 3.09 14.61
CA GLU A 22 -4.74 1.97 15.53
C GLU A 22 -4.88 0.66 14.74
N SER A 23 -5.75 0.65 13.73
CA SER A 23 -6.00 -0.52 12.90
C SER A 23 -4.74 -1.05 12.20
N CYS A 24 -3.91 -0.18 11.61
CA CYS A 24 -2.66 -0.58 10.97
C CYS A 24 -1.67 -1.16 12.00
N SER A 25 -1.57 -0.55 13.19
CA SER A 25 -0.74 -1.09 14.27
C SER A 25 -1.23 -2.47 14.74
N ASP A 26 -2.55 -2.69 14.79
CA ASP A 26 -3.12 -3.98 15.15
C ASP A 26 -2.86 -5.03 14.06
N ILE A 27 -3.01 -4.69 12.79
CA ILE A 27 -2.74 -5.58 11.66
C ILE A 27 -1.27 -6.02 11.62
N GLU A 28 -0.34 -5.12 11.91
CA GLU A 28 1.11 -5.42 12.00
C GLU A 28 1.48 -6.26 13.24
N SER A 29 0.59 -6.35 14.23
CA SER A 29 0.87 -7.11 15.46
C SER A 29 1.06 -8.60 15.18
N GLU A 30 1.90 -9.26 15.98
CA GLU A 30 2.13 -10.70 15.89
C GLU A 30 0.82 -11.51 15.96
N GLU A 31 -0.15 -11.04 16.77
CA GLU A 31 -1.47 -11.65 16.89
C GLU A 31 -2.23 -11.68 15.55
N CYS A 32 -2.22 -10.57 14.81
CA CYS A 32 -2.91 -10.51 13.52
C CYS A 32 -2.12 -11.19 12.41
N GLN A 33 -0.80 -11.11 12.43
CA GLN A 33 0.04 -11.89 11.52
C GLN A 33 -0.18 -13.42 11.69
N ASP A 34 -0.37 -13.90 12.93
CA ASP A 34 -0.78 -15.27 13.21
C ASP A 34 -2.19 -15.58 12.71
N PHE A 35 -3.11 -14.63 12.83
CA PHE A 35 -4.47 -14.74 12.30
C PHE A 35 -4.49 -14.92 10.79
N TYR A 36 -3.69 -14.15 10.04
CA TYR A 36 -3.61 -14.24 8.59
C TYR A 36 -2.94 -15.53 8.10
N ARG A 37 -2.00 -16.10 8.86
CA ARG A 37 -1.33 -17.37 8.53
C ARG A 37 -2.28 -18.58 8.60
N ASP A 38 -3.21 -18.58 9.55
CA ASP A 38 -4.15 -19.68 9.77
C ASP A 38 -5.47 -19.15 10.36
N THR A 39 -6.26 -18.49 9.52
CA THR A 39 -7.52 -17.87 9.96
C THR A 39 -8.53 -18.91 10.44
N LEU A 40 -8.57 -20.07 9.79
CA LEU A 40 -9.52 -21.15 10.11
C LEU A 40 -9.31 -21.74 11.52
N LYS A 41 -8.11 -21.67 12.08
CA LYS A 41 -7.83 -22.02 13.49
C LYS A 41 -8.71 -21.27 14.48
N TYR A 42 -9.14 -20.06 14.12
CA TYR A 42 -9.95 -19.19 14.97
C TYR A 42 -11.47 -19.41 14.80
N TYR A 43 -11.86 -20.34 13.92
CA TYR A 43 -13.25 -20.71 13.63
C TYR A 43 -13.43 -22.24 13.60
N PRO A 44 -13.19 -22.94 14.72
CA PRO A 44 -13.22 -24.40 14.77
C PRO A 44 -14.58 -25.01 14.38
N ILE A 45 -15.69 -24.28 14.51
CA ILE A 45 -17.03 -24.75 14.10
C ILE A 45 -17.24 -24.54 12.60
N CYS A 46 -16.84 -23.38 12.06
CA CYS A 46 -17.08 -23.05 10.65
C CYS A 46 -16.02 -23.56 9.68
N LYS A 47 -14.82 -23.96 10.15
CA LYS A 47 -13.69 -24.34 9.28
C LYS A 47 -13.96 -25.45 8.27
N ASP A 48 -14.93 -26.32 8.55
CA ASP A 48 -15.27 -27.47 7.70
C ASP A 48 -16.39 -27.13 6.69
N LEU A 49 -16.95 -25.92 6.75
CA LEU A 49 -17.90 -25.42 5.76
C LEU A 49 -17.14 -25.04 4.48
N PRO A 50 -17.53 -25.55 3.29
CA PRO A 50 -16.83 -25.29 2.03
C PRO A 50 -16.62 -23.79 1.76
N ASP A 51 -17.69 -23.01 1.83
CA ASP A 51 -17.64 -21.55 1.58
C ASP A 51 -16.67 -20.85 2.53
N PHE A 52 -16.64 -21.25 3.79
CA PHE A 52 -15.74 -20.65 4.79
C PHE A 52 -14.27 -20.99 4.49
N ARG A 53 -14.00 -22.22 4.06
CA ARG A 53 -12.66 -22.65 3.66
C ARG A 53 -12.18 -21.93 2.40
N GLU A 54 -13.07 -21.66 1.46
CA GLU A 54 -12.74 -20.92 0.23
C GLU A 54 -12.44 -19.45 0.50
N VAL A 55 -13.23 -18.80 1.37
CA VAL A 55 -13.05 -17.39 1.73
C VAL A 55 -11.75 -17.15 2.50
N PHE A 56 -11.43 -18.03 3.44
CA PHE A 56 -10.22 -17.91 4.28
C PHE A 56 -9.05 -18.73 3.73
N GLN A 57 -9.05 -19.06 2.43
CA GLN A 57 -7.91 -19.73 1.82
C GLN A 57 -6.67 -18.81 1.78
N PRO A 58 -5.45 -19.37 1.82
CA PRO A 58 -4.23 -18.56 1.94
C PRO A 58 -4.08 -17.45 0.90
N LEU A 59 -4.39 -17.73 -0.38
CA LEU A 59 -4.25 -16.74 -1.46
C LEU A 59 -5.18 -15.53 -1.29
N VAL A 60 -6.39 -15.75 -0.76
CA VAL A 60 -7.37 -14.68 -0.51
C VAL A 60 -6.96 -13.87 0.71
N MET A 61 -6.49 -14.53 1.76
CA MET A 61 -6.00 -13.86 2.96
C MET A 61 -4.73 -13.05 2.71
N GLU A 62 -3.83 -13.56 1.87
CA GLU A 62 -2.64 -12.83 1.44
C GLU A 62 -3.00 -11.59 0.62
N LEU A 63 -3.93 -11.71 -0.33
CA LEU A 63 -4.43 -10.57 -1.12
C LEU A 63 -5.05 -9.49 -0.21
N MET A 64 -5.83 -9.91 0.78
CA MET A 64 -6.44 -9.02 1.76
C MET A 64 -5.38 -8.31 2.62
N LEU A 65 -4.39 -9.04 3.13
CA LEU A 65 -3.29 -8.48 3.91
C LEU A 65 -2.50 -7.45 3.09
N GLN A 66 -2.19 -7.74 1.82
CA GLN A 66 -1.54 -6.80 0.91
C GLN A 66 -2.41 -5.55 0.64
N GLY A 67 -3.74 -5.67 0.68
CA GLY A 67 -4.67 -4.54 0.64
C GLY A 67 -4.55 -3.64 1.88
N TYR A 68 -4.45 -4.25 3.07
CA TYR A 68 -4.18 -3.52 4.30
C TYR A 68 -2.80 -2.87 4.30
N GLU A 69 -1.76 -3.59 3.90
CA GLU A 69 -0.40 -3.04 3.76
C GLU A 69 -0.39 -1.81 2.84
N SER A 70 -1.11 -1.87 1.71
CA SER A 70 -1.23 -0.74 0.78
C SER A 70 -1.93 0.46 1.42
N SER A 71 -2.96 0.22 2.24
CA SER A 71 -3.68 1.26 2.97
C SER A 71 -2.91 1.79 4.18
N CYS A 72 -1.92 1.08 4.69
CA CYS A 72 -1.16 1.47 5.88
C CYS A 72 0.18 2.14 5.56
N LEU A 73 0.50 2.37 4.29
CA LEU A 73 1.77 2.99 3.91
C LEU A 73 1.87 4.43 4.45
N THR A 74 3.04 4.75 4.97
CA THR A 74 3.39 6.09 5.44
C THR A 74 4.66 6.61 4.77
N ASN A 75 4.73 7.92 4.58
CA ASN A 75 5.90 8.61 4.07
C ASN A 75 7.02 8.64 5.12
N GLU A 76 8.09 9.38 4.81
CA GLU A 76 9.26 9.56 5.67
C GLU A 76 8.94 10.26 7.00
N GLU A 77 7.89 11.07 7.04
CA GLU A 77 7.44 11.85 8.20
C GLU A 77 6.41 11.11 9.06
N GLY A 78 5.92 9.96 8.58
CA GLY A 78 4.90 9.15 9.25
C GLY A 78 3.46 9.52 8.87
N ASP A 79 3.27 10.39 7.87
CA ASP A 79 1.96 10.71 7.31
C ASP A 79 1.56 9.68 6.25
N LEU A 80 0.24 9.49 6.05
CA LEU A 80 -0.27 8.52 5.08
C LEU A 80 0.21 8.82 3.66
N CYS A 81 0.58 7.77 2.95
CA CYS A 81 0.92 7.88 1.53
C CYS A 81 -0.31 8.25 0.68
N PRO A 82 -0.16 9.04 -0.39
CA PRO A 82 -1.26 9.41 -1.27
C PRO A 82 -2.09 8.24 -1.79
N PHE A 83 -1.45 7.12 -2.15
CA PHE A 83 -2.16 5.94 -2.62
C PHE A 83 -2.96 5.24 -1.52
N SER A 84 -2.50 5.30 -0.27
CA SER A 84 -3.24 4.81 0.90
C SER A 84 -4.48 5.64 1.15
N ILE A 85 -4.38 6.96 1.00
CA ILE A 85 -5.53 7.88 1.10
C ILE A 85 -6.54 7.54 0.01
N PHE A 86 -6.10 7.39 -1.24
CA PHE A 86 -6.95 6.99 -2.36
C PHE A 86 -7.74 5.71 -2.06
N PHE A 87 -7.09 4.67 -1.53
CA PHE A 87 -7.77 3.42 -1.17
C PHE A 87 -8.84 3.60 -0.08
N MET A 88 -8.61 4.44 0.92
CA MET A 88 -9.56 4.63 2.02
C MET A 88 -10.72 5.55 1.66
N THR A 89 -10.52 6.53 0.79
CA THR A 89 -11.52 7.57 0.54
C THR A 89 -12.24 7.44 -0.78
N ASP A 90 -11.71 6.66 -1.73
CA ASP A 90 -12.18 6.58 -3.12
C ASP A 90 -12.31 7.98 -3.77
N SER A 91 -11.53 8.96 -3.29
CA SER A 91 -11.80 10.38 -3.55
C SER A 91 -10.91 11.01 -4.62
N GLN A 92 -9.98 10.26 -5.21
CA GLN A 92 -9.00 10.77 -6.19
C GLN A 92 -8.93 9.86 -7.42
N ASN A 93 -8.45 10.39 -8.55
CA ASN A 93 -8.10 9.56 -9.68
C ASN A 93 -6.86 8.71 -9.33
N THR A 94 -6.88 7.42 -9.66
CA THR A 94 -5.74 6.52 -9.43
C THR A 94 -4.42 7.05 -9.99
N LEU A 95 -4.42 7.69 -11.16
CA LEU A 95 -3.21 8.27 -11.75
C LEU A 95 -2.69 9.46 -10.93
N ASP A 96 -3.57 10.34 -10.47
CA ASP A 96 -3.19 11.48 -9.64
C ASP A 96 -2.58 11.00 -8.32
N ALA A 97 -3.22 10.01 -7.67
CA ALA A 97 -2.70 9.40 -6.46
C ALA A 97 -1.33 8.74 -6.65
N LEU A 98 -1.07 8.12 -7.81
CA LEU A 98 0.24 7.56 -8.15
C LEU A 98 1.29 8.65 -8.40
N HIS A 99 0.94 9.73 -9.09
CA HIS A 99 1.84 10.85 -9.31
C HIS A 99 2.20 11.56 -7.99
N ASP A 100 1.25 11.74 -7.09
CA ASP A 100 1.50 12.32 -5.77
C ASP A 100 2.35 11.37 -4.91
N GLN A 101 2.12 10.05 -4.99
CA GLN A 101 2.92 9.03 -4.31
C GLN A 101 4.41 9.18 -4.62
N CYS A 102 4.76 9.53 -5.87
CA CYS A 102 6.13 9.68 -6.35
C CYS A 102 6.95 10.76 -5.61
N GLN A 103 6.30 11.61 -4.82
CA GLN A 103 7.02 12.60 -4.01
C GLN A 103 7.74 11.98 -2.82
N SER A 104 7.31 10.81 -2.34
CA SER A 104 7.91 10.11 -1.20
C SER A 104 8.58 8.82 -1.67
N LYS A 105 9.89 8.70 -1.43
CA LYS A 105 10.64 7.50 -1.79
C LYS A 105 10.14 6.29 -1.02
N LYS A 106 9.88 6.44 0.28
CA LYS A 106 9.37 5.37 1.14
C LYS A 106 8.00 4.89 0.63
N CYS A 107 7.10 5.81 0.28
CA CYS A 107 5.79 5.48 -0.28
C CYS A 107 5.91 4.74 -1.62
N THR A 108 6.74 5.24 -2.54
CA THR A 108 6.97 4.62 -3.86
C THR A 108 7.57 3.22 -3.72
N ASP A 109 8.68 3.08 -3.00
CA ASP A 109 9.40 1.82 -2.85
C ASP A 109 8.53 0.74 -2.18
N SER A 110 7.76 1.12 -1.15
CA SER A 110 6.88 0.19 -0.43
C SER A 110 5.72 -0.28 -1.30
N LEU A 111 5.11 0.63 -2.07
CA LEU A 111 4.02 0.28 -2.98
C LEU A 111 4.51 -0.63 -4.13
N ILE A 112 5.69 -0.34 -4.69
CA ILE A 112 6.34 -1.21 -5.69
C ILE A 112 6.51 -2.62 -5.12
N LYS A 113 7.02 -2.75 -3.88
CA LYS A 113 7.23 -4.04 -3.24
C LYS A 113 5.92 -4.83 -3.16
N ILE A 114 4.86 -4.23 -2.64
CA ILE A 114 3.55 -4.88 -2.50
C ILE A 114 3.03 -5.35 -3.87
N TYR A 115 3.08 -4.50 -4.90
CA TYR A 115 2.57 -4.86 -6.23
C TYR A 115 3.43 -5.89 -6.96
N LYS A 116 4.73 -5.95 -6.69
CA LYS A 116 5.61 -7.02 -7.19
C LYS A 116 5.28 -8.36 -6.55
N ASP A 117 4.98 -8.37 -5.26
CA ASP A 117 4.66 -9.59 -4.51
C ASP A 117 3.26 -10.15 -4.83
N LYS A 118 2.36 -9.35 -5.42
CA LYS A 118 1.05 -9.81 -5.91
C LYS A 118 1.17 -10.82 -7.05
N ASN A 119 0.50 -11.95 -6.93
CA ASN A 119 0.43 -13.00 -7.94
C ASN A 119 -0.96 -13.04 -8.62
N ILE A 120 -1.01 -13.35 -9.91
CA ILE A 120 -2.26 -13.54 -10.67
C ILE A 120 -3.17 -14.60 -10.05
N ASP A 121 -2.60 -15.64 -9.42
CA ASP A 121 -3.37 -16.70 -8.77
C ASP A 121 -4.20 -16.19 -7.59
N GLN A 122 -3.80 -15.08 -6.96
CA GLN A 122 -4.58 -14.46 -5.89
C GLN A 122 -5.88 -13.85 -6.43
N TYR A 123 -5.82 -13.23 -7.61
CA TYR A 123 -7.00 -12.68 -8.29
C TYR A 123 -7.93 -13.80 -8.75
N VAL A 124 -7.37 -14.88 -9.30
CA VAL A 124 -8.14 -16.08 -9.69
C VAL A 124 -8.79 -16.72 -8.46
N ALA A 125 -8.09 -16.82 -7.34
CA ALA A 125 -8.65 -17.33 -6.09
C ALA A 125 -9.82 -16.46 -5.60
N PHE A 126 -9.71 -15.14 -5.73
CA PHE A 126 -10.76 -14.19 -5.37
C PHE A 126 -11.99 -14.28 -6.29
N GLU A 127 -11.80 -14.45 -7.61
CA GLU A 127 -12.90 -14.63 -8.57
C GLU A 127 -13.72 -15.90 -8.32
N ASN A 128 -13.05 -16.95 -7.85
CA ASN A 128 -13.67 -18.25 -7.60
C ASN A 128 -14.43 -18.31 -6.26
N LEU A 129 -14.52 -17.20 -5.51
CA LEU A 129 -15.29 -17.16 -4.28
C LEU A 129 -16.79 -17.31 -4.55
N PRO A 130 -17.57 -17.90 -3.63
CA PRO A 130 -18.99 -18.17 -3.85
C PRO A 130 -19.85 -16.89 -3.96
N PHE A 131 -19.32 -15.74 -3.53
CA PHE A 131 -19.99 -14.45 -3.56
C PHE A 131 -19.45 -13.48 -4.62
N SER A 132 -18.37 -13.81 -5.32
CA SER A 132 -17.88 -13.01 -6.43
C SER A 132 -18.69 -13.32 -7.69
N THR A 133 -18.91 -12.30 -8.52
CA THR A 133 -19.52 -12.45 -9.84
C THR A 133 -18.67 -11.76 -10.88
N GLY A 134 -18.44 -12.43 -12.01
CA GLY A 134 -17.61 -11.91 -13.09
C GLY A 134 -16.18 -12.44 -13.04
N SER A 135 -15.35 -11.91 -13.92
CA SER A 135 -13.93 -12.25 -14.05
C SER A 135 -13.17 -10.98 -14.44
N PHE A 136 -12.03 -10.75 -13.81
CA PHE A 136 -11.02 -9.81 -14.23
C PHE A 136 -10.66 -10.08 -15.70
N THR A 137 -10.82 -9.03 -16.48
CA THR A 137 -10.31 -8.97 -17.84
C THR A 137 -8.78 -9.01 -17.82
N TYR A 138 -8.20 -9.41 -18.95
CA TYR A 138 -6.75 -9.36 -19.13
C TYR A 138 -6.15 -7.96 -18.89
N GLN A 139 -6.92 -6.90 -19.17
CA GLN A 139 -6.49 -5.53 -18.93
C GLN A 139 -6.46 -5.19 -17.43
N GLU A 140 -7.44 -5.66 -16.67
CA GLU A 140 -7.46 -5.49 -15.20
C GLU A 140 -6.34 -6.26 -14.52
N LEU A 141 -6.04 -7.49 -14.98
CA LEU A 141 -4.90 -8.26 -14.49
C LEU A 141 -3.56 -7.58 -14.82
N LYS A 142 -3.50 -6.81 -15.91
CA LYS A 142 -2.36 -5.97 -16.27
C LYS A 142 -2.36 -4.58 -15.64
N ALA A 143 -3.40 -4.18 -14.92
CA ALA A 143 -3.42 -2.88 -14.25
C ALA A 143 -2.28 -2.75 -13.23
N LYS A 144 -1.89 -3.87 -12.62
CA LYS A 144 -0.67 -3.99 -11.81
C LYS A 144 0.59 -3.55 -12.57
N ASP A 145 0.79 -4.03 -13.81
CA ASP A 145 1.97 -3.69 -14.62
C ASP A 145 1.98 -2.19 -14.97
N ASN A 146 0.81 -1.61 -15.22
CA ASN A 146 0.68 -0.17 -15.47
C ASN A 146 1.05 0.64 -14.21
N ILE A 147 0.55 0.26 -13.03
CA ILE A 147 0.91 0.88 -11.75
C ILE A 147 2.42 0.81 -11.54
N LEU A 148 3.02 -0.37 -11.69
CA LEU A 148 4.47 -0.57 -11.58
C LEU A 148 5.23 0.30 -12.58
N SER A 149 4.77 0.40 -13.83
CA SER A 149 5.43 1.22 -14.86
C SER A 149 5.47 2.70 -14.52
N VAL A 150 4.43 3.23 -13.87
CA VAL A 150 4.40 4.62 -13.40
C VAL A 150 5.39 4.79 -12.24
N LEU A 151 5.31 3.92 -11.23
CA LEU A 151 6.14 4.01 -10.03
C LEU A 151 7.64 3.81 -10.32
N GLU A 152 7.98 2.97 -11.28
CA GLU A 152 9.36 2.68 -11.70
C GLU A 152 9.88 3.64 -12.78
N SER A 153 9.05 4.56 -13.27
CA SER A 153 9.46 5.53 -14.30
C SER A 153 10.54 6.48 -13.77
N ASP A 154 11.44 6.92 -14.65
CA ASP A 154 12.44 7.95 -14.34
C ASP A 154 11.79 9.24 -13.82
N GLU A 155 10.60 9.58 -14.34
CA GLU A 155 9.80 10.71 -13.89
C GLU A 155 9.47 10.57 -12.40
N CYS A 156 8.82 9.48 -12.00
CA CYS A 156 8.47 9.22 -10.61
C CYS A 156 9.70 9.16 -9.70
N GLN A 157 10.73 8.44 -10.12
CA GLN A 157 11.96 8.27 -9.35
C GLN A 157 12.72 9.59 -9.15
N SER A 158 12.64 10.51 -10.12
CA SER A 158 13.24 11.84 -10.03
C SER A 158 12.44 12.82 -9.17
N SER A 159 11.15 12.56 -8.93
CA SER A 159 10.26 13.39 -8.11
C SER A 159 10.40 13.16 -6.61
N HIS A 160 11.14 12.13 -6.18
CA HIS A 160 11.38 11.86 -4.77
C HIS A 160 11.97 13.09 -4.07
N VAL A 161 11.19 13.68 -3.17
CA VAL A 161 11.64 14.82 -2.37
C VAL A 161 12.66 14.31 -1.37
N THR A 162 13.94 14.55 -1.65
CA THR A 162 14.97 14.35 -0.64
C THR A 162 14.85 15.47 0.40
N SER A 163 14.49 15.13 1.64
CA SER A 163 14.43 16.02 2.81
C SER A 163 15.76 16.75 3.15
N ASN A 164 16.78 16.68 2.28
CA ASN A 164 18.08 17.30 2.47
C ASN A 164 18.42 18.41 1.44
N ALA A 165 17.46 18.93 0.69
CA ALA A 165 17.69 20.19 -0.02
C ALA A 165 17.66 21.36 0.98
N ILE A 166 18.77 21.59 1.69
CA ILE A 166 19.08 22.94 2.14
C ILE A 166 19.19 23.75 0.86
N THR A 167 18.17 24.56 0.57
CA THR A 167 18.26 25.61 -0.43
C THR A 167 19.32 26.59 0.06
N ILE A 168 20.59 26.32 -0.24
CA ILE A 168 21.65 27.31 -0.06
C ILE A 168 21.30 28.39 -1.09
N ALA A 169 20.65 29.45 -0.64
CA ALA A 169 20.60 30.69 -1.38
C ALA A 169 22.07 31.09 -1.63
N THR A 170 22.56 30.84 -2.84
CA THR A 170 23.88 31.27 -3.28
C THR A 170 23.88 32.78 -3.23
N ASN A 171 24.34 33.33 -2.10
CA ASN A 171 24.61 34.74 -1.96
C ASN A 171 25.72 35.07 -2.98
N ASN A 172 25.42 35.93 -3.95
CA ASN A 172 26.28 36.39 -5.05
C ASN A 172 27.62 37.06 -4.60
N ILE A 173 27.96 37.01 -3.31
CA ILE A 173 29.16 37.62 -2.72
C ILE A 173 30.44 36.93 -3.21
N PHE A 174 30.41 35.62 -3.45
CA PHE A 174 31.62 34.89 -3.93
C PHE A 174 32.01 35.23 -5.37
N LEU A 175 31.04 35.60 -6.23
CA LEU A 175 31.31 36.00 -7.61
C LEU A 175 32.00 37.38 -7.68
N ILE A 176 31.73 38.28 -6.73
CA ILE A 176 32.34 39.61 -6.70
C ILE A 176 33.82 39.54 -6.28
N ILE A 177 34.17 38.62 -5.37
CA ILE A 177 35.56 38.46 -4.89
C ILE A 177 36.46 37.90 -6.00
N LEU A 178 35.96 36.98 -6.82
CA LEU A 178 36.72 36.42 -7.96
C LEU A 178 37.01 37.47 -9.03
N ILE A 179 36.07 38.37 -9.31
CA ILE A 179 36.25 39.44 -10.30
C ILE A 179 37.35 40.42 -9.85
N LEU A 180 37.42 40.75 -8.56
CA LEU A 180 38.44 41.66 -8.03
C LEU A 180 39.87 41.08 -8.06
N TYR A 181 40.04 39.75 -8.08
CA TYR A 181 41.35 39.11 -8.22
C TYR A 181 41.86 39.06 -9.67
N PHE A 182 41.01 39.23 -10.67
CA PHE A 182 41.43 39.30 -12.08
C PHE A 182 41.76 40.73 -12.55
N PHE A 183 41.45 41.74 -11.73
CA PHE A 183 41.69 43.16 -12.02
C PHE A 183 42.78 43.79 -11.14
N TYR A 184 43.59 42.98 -10.43
CA TYR A 184 44.80 43.43 -9.74
C TYR A 184 46.04 42.71 -10.30
#